data_AF-A0A2E8XIM7-F1
#
_entry.id   AF-A0A2E8XIM7-F1
#
_cell.length_a   1.000
_cell.length_b   1.000
_cell.length_c   1.000
_cell.angle_alpha   90.00
_cell.angle_beta   90.00
_cell.angle_gamma   90.00
#
_symmetry.space_group_name_H-M   'P 1'
#
loop_
_entity.id
_entity.type
_entity.pdbx_description
1 polymer ?
#
loop_
_entity_poly.entity_id
_entity_poly.type
_entity_poly.pdbx_seq_one_letter_code
_entity_poly.pdbx_strand_id
1 'polypeptide(L)'
;MGKNEKKLNTALIIGRWQPWHKGHRELFKAALERAEKVAIGVRATFETDGSNPFSFSEVKNFIDEDLKDEYSGKYEVIDLPNITNVIYGRDVGYKVEKISFDDEIESISATKVRKSMNLTPVAHDVSAEERIKRSGHKGAVIWLTGLSGSGKTTLAKNIERKLFDKGYNIYMLDGDNVRDGLNSNLGFSEKDREENIRRIGEVAALFARAGFVVITAFISPFANDRKKAL
;
A
#
# COMPACT_ATOMS: atom_id res chain seq x y z
N MET A 1 -36.07 -39.75 -2.35
CA MET A 1 -34.86 -39.94 -3.18
C MET A 1 -34.19 -38.57 -3.34
N GLY A 2 -33.26 -38.22 -2.46
CA GLY A 2 -32.49 -36.98 -2.59
C GLY A 2 -31.53 -37.13 -3.75
N LYS A 3 -31.51 -36.16 -4.67
CA LYS A 3 -30.54 -36.11 -5.76
C LYS A 3 -29.14 -36.11 -5.14
N ASN A 4 -28.36 -37.16 -5.39
CA ASN A 4 -26.92 -37.15 -5.14
C ASN A 4 -26.33 -36.08 -6.06
N GLU A 5 -26.17 -34.85 -5.56
CA GLU A 5 -25.32 -33.86 -6.22
C GLU A 5 -23.92 -34.47 -6.31
N LYS A 6 -23.43 -34.66 -7.54
CA LYS A 6 -22.08 -35.17 -7.79
C LYS A 6 -21.10 -34.24 -7.06
N LYS A 7 -20.40 -34.76 -6.05
CA LYS A 7 -19.39 -34.01 -5.30
C LYS A 7 -18.23 -33.70 -6.26
N LEU A 8 -18.20 -32.48 -6.78
CA LEU A 8 -17.17 -32.04 -7.73
C LEU A 8 -15.83 -31.91 -7.02
N ASN A 9 -14.76 -32.38 -7.67
CA ASN A 9 -13.42 -32.12 -7.19
C ASN A 9 -13.16 -30.61 -7.25
N THR A 10 -12.92 -29.99 -6.10
CA THR A 10 -12.84 -28.53 -5.97
C THR A 10 -11.48 -28.12 -5.42
N ALA A 11 -10.76 -27.24 -6.13
CA ALA A 11 -9.55 -26.61 -5.64
C ALA A 11 -9.91 -25.35 -4.84
N LEU A 12 -9.14 -25.03 -3.80
CA LEU A 12 -9.31 -23.81 -3.03
C LEU A 12 -8.10 -22.90 -3.25
N ILE A 13 -8.35 -21.68 -3.71
CA ILE A 13 -7.35 -20.60 -3.70
C ILE A 13 -7.76 -19.58 -2.64
N ILE A 14 -6.80 -19.13 -1.83
CA ILE A 14 -7.07 -18.19 -0.73
C ILE A 14 -6.17 -16.97 -0.90
N GLY A 15 -6.75 -15.78 -0.78
CA GLY A 15 -6.01 -14.54 -0.92
C GLY A 15 -6.86 -13.33 -0.54
N ARG A 16 -6.22 -12.17 -0.53
CA ARG A 16 -6.93 -10.88 -0.34
C ARG A 16 -7.52 -10.37 -1.65
N TRP A 17 -6.84 -10.63 -2.78
CA TRP A 17 -7.25 -10.25 -4.13
C TRP A 17 -7.57 -8.75 -4.30
N GLN A 18 -6.73 -7.90 -3.72
CA GLN A 18 -6.93 -6.45 -3.64
C GLN A 18 -6.04 -5.71 -4.65
N PRO A 19 -6.42 -5.38 -5.89
CA PRO A 19 -7.55 -5.91 -6.65
C PRO A 19 -7.20 -7.26 -7.30
N TRP A 20 -8.23 -7.92 -7.85
CA TRP A 20 -8.07 -9.04 -8.76
C TRP A 20 -7.34 -8.58 -10.04
N HIS A 21 -6.47 -9.43 -10.60
CA HIS A 21 -5.64 -9.07 -11.76
C HIS A 21 -5.15 -10.32 -12.51
N LYS A 22 -4.49 -10.14 -13.65
CA LYS A 22 -4.04 -11.22 -14.54
C LYS A 22 -3.26 -12.34 -13.83
N GLY A 23 -2.31 -12.00 -12.95
CA GLY A 23 -1.60 -13.02 -12.16
C GLY A 23 -2.52 -13.91 -11.28
N HIS A 24 -3.60 -13.34 -10.72
CA HIS A 24 -4.60 -14.13 -9.98
C HIS A 24 -5.45 -15.00 -10.92
N ARG A 25 -5.75 -14.52 -12.13
CA ARG A 25 -6.42 -15.31 -13.17
C ARG A 25 -5.58 -16.52 -13.59
N GLU A 26 -4.27 -16.38 -13.72
CA GLU A 26 -3.39 -17.52 -14.02
C GLU A 26 -3.33 -18.53 -12.85
N LEU A 27 -3.33 -18.05 -11.59
CA LEU A 27 -3.50 -18.93 -10.42
C LEU A 27 -4.83 -19.68 -10.43
N PHE A 28 -5.92 -19.00 -10.79
CA PHE A 28 -7.23 -19.63 -10.97
C PHE A 28 -7.20 -20.71 -12.06
N LYS A 29 -6.60 -20.44 -13.23
CA LYS A 29 -6.47 -21.44 -14.30
C LYS A 29 -5.66 -22.65 -13.85
N ALA A 30 -4.52 -22.44 -13.18
CA ALA A 30 -3.71 -23.53 -12.63
C ALA A 30 -4.48 -24.37 -11.59
N ALA A 31 -5.36 -23.75 -10.81
CA ALA A 31 -6.24 -24.47 -9.88
C ALA A 31 -7.32 -25.28 -10.63
N LEU A 32 -7.87 -24.74 -11.72
CA LEU A 32 -8.86 -25.40 -12.56
C LEU A 32 -8.28 -26.57 -13.39
N GLU A 33 -6.98 -26.56 -13.67
CA GLU A 33 -6.30 -27.74 -14.24
C GLU A 33 -6.25 -28.93 -13.26
N ARG A 34 -6.34 -28.66 -11.95
CA ARG A 34 -6.26 -29.67 -10.87
C ARG A 34 -7.63 -30.13 -10.37
N ALA A 35 -8.70 -29.43 -10.74
CA ALA A 35 -10.02 -29.63 -10.16
C ALA A 35 -11.14 -29.26 -11.15
N GLU A 36 -12.34 -29.82 -10.98
CA GLU A 36 -13.49 -29.52 -11.83
C GLU A 36 -14.07 -28.12 -11.55
N LYS A 37 -13.89 -27.61 -10.33
CA LYS A 37 -14.34 -26.31 -9.83
C LYS A 37 -13.27 -25.64 -8.97
N VAL A 38 -13.27 -24.31 -8.88
CA VAL A 38 -12.40 -23.56 -7.95
C VAL A 38 -13.23 -22.74 -6.96
N ALA A 39 -13.00 -22.95 -5.67
CA ALA A 39 -13.43 -22.06 -4.62
C ALA A 39 -12.40 -20.92 -4.47
N ILE A 40 -12.82 -19.68 -4.67
CA ILE A 40 -12.00 -18.48 -4.55
C ILE A 40 -12.32 -17.83 -3.21
N GLY A 41 -11.49 -18.11 -2.21
CA GLY A 41 -11.61 -17.56 -0.87
C GLY A 41 -11.05 -16.15 -0.79
N VAL A 42 -11.93 -15.17 -0.61
CA VAL A 42 -11.58 -13.76 -0.41
C VAL A 42 -11.45 -13.50 1.09
N ARG A 43 -10.23 -13.28 1.56
CA ARG A 43 -9.96 -13.04 2.97
C ARG A 43 -10.36 -11.62 3.37
N ALA A 44 -11.24 -11.52 4.36
CA ALA A 44 -11.69 -10.28 4.96
C ALA A 44 -10.52 -9.42 5.43
N THR A 45 -10.62 -8.14 5.09
CA THR A 45 -9.71 -7.08 5.54
C THR A 45 -10.54 -6.17 6.43
N PHE A 46 -10.27 -6.18 7.74
CA PHE A 46 -11.10 -5.52 8.75
C PHE A 46 -11.23 -4.00 8.57
N GLU A 47 -10.36 -3.37 7.79
CA GLU A 47 -10.39 -1.96 7.46
C GLU A 47 -9.97 -1.77 5.99
N THR A 48 -10.67 -0.90 5.26
CA THR A 48 -10.19 -0.41 3.96
C THR A 48 -9.05 0.57 4.19
N ASP A 49 -7.82 0.11 3.96
CA ASP A 49 -6.60 0.92 4.07
C ASP A 49 -5.89 0.99 2.71
N GLY A 50 -4.79 1.76 2.61
CA GLY A 50 -4.05 1.88 1.35
C GLY A 50 -3.52 0.54 0.80
N SER A 51 -3.42 -0.49 1.66
CA SER A 51 -3.00 -1.82 1.29
C SER A 51 -4.16 -2.79 0.98
N ASN A 52 -5.41 -2.46 1.35
CA ASN A 52 -6.61 -3.26 1.11
C ASN A 52 -7.83 -2.35 0.83
N PRO A 53 -7.85 -1.63 -0.30
CA PRO A 53 -8.81 -0.54 -0.48
C PRO A 53 -10.25 -0.99 -0.81
N PHE A 54 -10.48 -2.27 -1.15
CA PHE A 54 -11.76 -2.77 -1.66
C PHE A 54 -12.46 -3.67 -0.64
N SER A 55 -13.79 -3.58 -0.58
CA SER A 55 -14.66 -4.49 0.15
C SER A 55 -14.73 -5.88 -0.50
N PHE A 56 -15.25 -6.88 0.22
CA PHE A 56 -15.53 -8.20 -0.34
C PHE A 56 -16.40 -8.11 -1.60
N SER A 57 -17.47 -7.32 -1.56
CA SER A 57 -18.40 -7.15 -2.69
C SER A 57 -17.71 -6.59 -3.92
N GLU A 58 -16.80 -5.62 -3.75
CA GLU A 58 -16.02 -5.04 -4.86
C GLU A 58 -15.03 -6.06 -5.43
N VAL A 59 -14.30 -6.78 -4.59
CA VAL A 59 -13.39 -7.84 -5.04
C VAL A 59 -14.15 -8.94 -5.78
N LYS A 60 -15.31 -9.36 -5.26
CA LYS A 60 -16.19 -10.32 -5.92
C LYS A 60 -16.62 -9.83 -7.29
N ASN A 61 -17.01 -8.55 -7.41
CA ASN A 61 -17.37 -7.97 -8.70
C ASN A 61 -16.19 -8.01 -9.69
N PHE A 62 -14.96 -7.68 -9.27
CA PHE A 62 -13.79 -7.78 -10.15
C PHE A 62 -13.52 -9.21 -10.63
N ILE A 63 -13.70 -10.19 -9.75
CA ILE A 63 -13.55 -11.62 -10.11
C ILE A 63 -14.65 -12.02 -11.10
N ASP A 64 -15.90 -11.64 -10.82
CA ASP A 64 -17.03 -11.98 -11.68
C ASP A 64 -16.92 -11.32 -13.05
N GLU A 65 -16.50 -10.06 -13.12
CA GLU A 65 -16.24 -9.36 -14.40
C GLU A 65 -15.15 -10.04 -15.24
N ASP A 66 -14.09 -10.56 -14.61
CA ASP A 66 -13.00 -11.24 -15.32
C ASP A 66 -13.35 -12.68 -15.74
N LEU A 67 -14.15 -13.40 -14.95
CA LEU A 67 -14.33 -14.84 -15.10
C LEU A 67 -15.71 -15.29 -15.62
N LYS A 68 -16.78 -14.50 -15.45
CA LYS A 68 -18.16 -14.98 -15.69
C LYS A 68 -18.41 -15.44 -17.13
N ASP A 69 -17.80 -14.78 -18.11
CA ASP A 69 -18.08 -15.03 -19.53
C ASP A 69 -17.43 -16.34 -20.02
N GLU A 70 -16.24 -16.68 -19.49
CA GLU A 70 -15.47 -17.86 -19.91
C GLU A 70 -15.62 -19.05 -18.96
N TYR A 71 -15.84 -18.79 -17.66
CA TYR A 71 -15.74 -19.79 -16.60
C TYR A 71 -17.02 -19.90 -15.76
N SER A 72 -18.17 -19.53 -16.33
CA SER A 72 -19.46 -19.70 -15.66
C SER A 72 -19.67 -21.12 -15.12
N GLY A 73 -20.05 -21.23 -13.84
CA GLY A 73 -20.24 -22.51 -13.15
C GLY A 73 -18.94 -23.26 -12.78
N LYS A 74 -17.76 -22.75 -13.14
CA LYS A 74 -16.46 -23.33 -12.79
C LYS A 74 -15.86 -22.77 -11.51
N TYR A 75 -16.46 -21.73 -10.93
CA TYR A 75 -15.95 -21.13 -9.72
C TYR A 75 -17.05 -20.70 -8.75
N GLU A 76 -16.65 -20.43 -7.52
CA GLU A 76 -17.47 -19.84 -6.48
C GLU A 76 -16.61 -18.91 -5.63
N VAL A 77 -17.10 -17.69 -5.37
CA VAL A 77 -16.39 -16.71 -4.55
C VAL A 77 -16.91 -16.79 -3.12
N ILE A 78 -16.02 -17.08 -2.17
CA ILE A 78 -16.37 -17.33 -0.77
C ILE A 78 -15.77 -16.22 0.09
N ASP A 79 -16.60 -15.60 0.93
CA ASP A 79 -16.11 -14.68 1.95
C ASP A 79 -15.47 -15.47 3.09
N LEU A 80 -14.21 -15.17 3.41
CA LEU A 80 -13.47 -15.81 4.48
C LEU A 80 -13.14 -14.77 5.54
N PRO A 81 -13.26 -15.07 6.85
CA PRO A 81 -12.76 -14.18 7.89
C PRO A 81 -11.24 -13.98 7.75
N ASN A 82 -10.63 -13.12 8.56
CA ASN A 82 -9.18 -12.97 8.55
C ASN A 82 -8.48 -14.25 9.04
N ILE A 83 -8.10 -15.10 8.09
CA ILE A 83 -7.32 -16.32 8.32
C ILE A 83 -5.83 -15.96 8.45
N THR A 84 -5.28 -16.20 9.63
CA THR A 84 -3.86 -16.04 9.93
C THR A 84 -3.08 -17.35 9.81
N ASN A 85 -3.73 -18.49 10.03
CA ASN A 85 -3.11 -19.81 10.06
C ASN A 85 -4.01 -20.81 9.33
N VAL A 86 -3.42 -21.62 8.45
CA VAL A 86 -4.04 -22.81 7.89
C VAL A 86 -3.36 -24.00 8.53
N ILE A 87 -4.06 -24.69 9.42
CA ILE A 87 -3.57 -25.86 10.17
C ILE A 87 -4.31 -27.08 9.64
N TYR A 88 -3.59 -28.15 9.32
CA TYR A 88 -4.17 -29.39 8.81
C TYR A 88 -3.58 -30.61 9.52
N GLY A 89 -4.39 -31.66 9.64
CA GLY A 89 -4.03 -32.91 10.30
C GLY A 89 -3.45 -33.95 9.33
N ARG A 90 -3.23 -35.16 9.85
CA ARG A 90 -2.90 -36.33 9.03
C ARG A 90 -4.14 -36.78 8.25
N ASP A 91 -3.93 -37.28 7.03
CA ASP A 91 -4.96 -37.92 6.19
C ASP A 91 -6.17 -37.03 5.82
N VAL A 92 -5.95 -35.72 5.69
CA VAL A 92 -7.00 -34.72 5.37
C VAL A 92 -7.59 -34.83 3.96
N GLY A 93 -7.00 -35.66 3.09
CA GLY A 93 -7.54 -35.94 1.74
C GLY A 93 -7.35 -34.83 0.72
N TYR A 94 -6.66 -33.73 1.06
CA TYR A 94 -6.26 -32.67 0.11
C TYR A 94 -4.74 -32.50 0.04
N LYS A 95 -4.27 -32.03 -1.12
CA LYS A 95 -2.88 -31.62 -1.35
C LYS A 95 -2.72 -30.13 -1.11
N VAL A 96 -1.59 -29.72 -0.54
CA VAL A 96 -1.21 -28.31 -0.41
C VAL A 96 -0.09 -28.04 -1.39
N GLU A 97 -0.36 -27.22 -2.40
CA GLU A 97 0.58 -26.89 -3.47
C GLU A 97 0.85 -25.39 -3.51
N LYS A 98 2.11 -25.01 -3.65
CA LYS A 98 2.51 -23.65 -3.98
C LYS A 98 2.78 -23.58 -5.48
N ILE A 99 2.02 -22.76 -6.19
CA ILE A 99 2.25 -22.45 -7.60
C ILE A 99 3.15 -21.21 -7.67
N SER A 100 4.17 -21.26 -8.52
CA SER A 100 5.03 -20.11 -8.86
C SER A 100 4.92 -19.90 -10.37
N PHE A 101 4.98 -18.65 -10.82
CA PHE A 101 4.87 -18.30 -12.23
C PHE A 101 6.20 -17.74 -12.74
N ASP A 102 6.29 -17.44 -14.03
CA ASP A 102 7.43 -16.73 -14.58
C ASP A 102 7.52 -15.28 -14.04
N ASP A 103 8.70 -14.68 -14.19
CA ASP A 103 8.98 -13.33 -13.71
C ASP A 103 8.01 -12.29 -14.29
N GLU A 104 7.52 -12.50 -15.52
CA GLU A 104 6.57 -11.59 -16.17
C GLU A 104 5.22 -11.56 -15.43
N ILE A 105 4.64 -12.74 -15.14
CA ILE A 105 3.36 -12.86 -14.44
C ILE A 105 3.51 -12.43 -12.97
N GLU A 106 4.59 -12.80 -12.30
CA GLU A 106 4.85 -12.39 -10.91
C GLU A 106 5.09 -10.87 -10.78
N SER A 107 5.57 -10.21 -11.85
CA SER A 107 5.76 -8.76 -11.89
C SER A 107 4.45 -7.95 -11.98
N ILE A 108 3.32 -8.60 -12.30
CA ILE A 108 1.97 -8.03 -12.29
C ILE A 108 1.50 -7.97 -10.83
N SER A 109 2.05 -7.03 -10.07
CA SER A 109 1.70 -6.88 -8.66
C SER A 109 0.46 -6.00 -8.48
N ALA A 110 -0.35 -6.34 -7.47
CA ALA A 110 -1.45 -5.52 -7.01
C ALA A 110 -1.06 -4.04 -6.80
N THR A 111 0.17 -3.75 -6.37
CA THR A 111 0.68 -2.38 -6.20
C THR A 111 0.74 -1.61 -7.52
N LYS A 112 1.21 -2.23 -8.61
CA LYS A 112 1.22 -1.60 -9.95
C LYS A 112 -0.20 -1.39 -10.48
N VAL A 113 -1.07 -2.39 -10.29
CA VAL A 113 -2.47 -2.33 -10.74
C VAL A 113 -3.25 -1.24 -9.99
N ARG A 114 -3.06 -1.11 -8.66
CA ARG A 114 -3.65 0.00 -7.88
C ARG A 114 -3.16 1.36 -8.34
N LYS A 115 -1.87 1.48 -8.69
CA LYS A 115 -1.29 2.72 -9.21
C LYS A 115 -1.92 3.11 -10.56
N SER A 116 -2.19 2.15 -11.43
CA SER A 116 -2.90 2.38 -12.70
C SER A 116 -4.41 2.61 -12.53
N MET A 117 -5.02 2.07 -11.48
CA MET A 117 -6.47 2.16 -11.24
C MET A 117 -6.92 3.51 -10.69
N ASN A 118 -6.03 4.42 -10.24
CA ASN A 118 -6.51 5.69 -9.72
C ASN A 118 -5.58 6.91 -9.74
N LEU A 119 -4.46 6.93 -10.47
CA LEU A 119 -3.69 8.17 -10.67
C LEU A 119 -2.97 8.13 -12.01
N THR A 120 -3.52 8.79 -13.03
CA THR A 120 -2.67 9.32 -14.11
C THR A 120 -1.87 10.47 -13.51
N PRO A 121 -0.53 10.35 -13.35
CA PRO A 121 0.26 11.49 -12.90
C PRO A 121 0.11 12.57 -13.95
N VAL A 122 -0.52 13.68 -13.59
CA VAL A 122 -0.56 14.85 -14.46
C VAL A 122 0.88 15.36 -14.54
N ALA A 123 1.45 15.35 -15.73
CA ALA A 123 2.76 15.95 -15.95
C ALA A 123 2.69 17.43 -15.56
N HIS A 124 3.66 17.89 -14.79
CA HIS A 124 3.79 19.32 -14.53
C HIS A 124 4.46 19.99 -15.73
N ASP A 125 3.90 21.10 -16.20
CA ASP A 125 4.51 21.92 -17.26
C ASP A 125 5.83 22.59 -16.82
N VAL A 126 6.09 22.63 -15.52
CA VAL A 126 7.31 23.21 -14.92
C VAL A 126 8.24 22.10 -14.44
N SER A 127 9.41 22.01 -15.08
CA SER A 127 10.46 21.04 -14.76
C SER A 127 11.16 21.32 -13.42
N ALA A 128 11.90 20.32 -12.92
CA ALA A 128 12.72 20.48 -11.72
C ALA A 128 13.85 21.49 -11.94
N GLU A 129 14.44 21.50 -13.14
CA GLU A 129 15.50 22.42 -13.55
C GLU A 129 15.02 23.87 -13.56
N GLU A 130 13.81 24.14 -14.06
CA GLU A 130 13.22 25.48 -14.01
C GLU A 130 12.98 25.95 -12.57
N ARG A 131 12.53 25.05 -11.69
CA ARG A 131 12.37 25.37 -10.27
C ARG A 131 13.70 25.74 -9.63
N ILE A 132 14.75 24.94 -9.88
CA ILE A 132 16.11 25.20 -9.37
C ILE A 132 16.64 26.53 -9.89
N LYS A 133 16.45 26.80 -11.20
CA LYS A 133 16.88 28.06 -11.82
C LYS A 133 16.17 29.26 -11.21
N ARG A 134 14.88 29.12 -10.86
CA ARG A 134 14.07 30.19 -10.24
C ARG A 134 14.44 30.42 -8.77
N SER A 135 14.65 29.36 -7.99
CA SER A 135 14.97 29.47 -6.56
C SER A 135 16.46 29.74 -6.30
N GLY A 136 17.34 29.46 -7.26
CA GLY A 136 18.79 29.51 -7.09
C GLY A 136 19.35 28.36 -6.24
N HIS A 137 18.53 27.38 -5.88
CA HIS A 137 18.93 26.22 -5.08
C HIS A 137 18.05 24.99 -5.36
N LYS A 138 18.56 23.81 -5.05
CA LYS A 138 17.75 22.58 -5.07
C LYS A 138 16.83 22.53 -3.86
N GLY A 139 15.64 21.98 -4.04
CA GLY A 139 14.82 21.55 -2.91
C GLY A 139 15.48 20.35 -2.22
N ALA A 140 15.27 20.22 -0.92
CA ALA A 140 15.89 19.17 -0.10
C ALA A 140 15.05 18.87 1.14
N VAL A 141 15.21 17.69 1.72
CA VAL A 141 14.63 17.35 3.03
C VAL A 141 15.75 17.11 4.03
N ILE A 142 15.75 17.88 5.12
CA ILE A 142 16.66 17.74 6.26
C ILE A 142 15.88 17.04 7.37
N TRP A 143 16.21 15.78 7.62
CA TRP A 143 15.51 14.95 8.60
C TRP A 143 16.23 14.88 9.95
N LEU A 144 15.73 15.61 10.94
CA LEU A 144 16.22 15.59 12.31
C LEU A 144 15.45 14.55 13.13
N THR A 145 16.18 13.62 13.75
CA THR A 145 15.62 12.56 14.62
C THR A 145 16.35 12.53 15.96
N GLY A 146 15.67 12.08 17.01
CA GLY A 146 16.18 12.06 18.39
C GLY A 146 15.06 12.10 19.42
N LEU A 147 15.39 11.80 20.68
CA LEU A 147 14.43 11.71 21.80
C LEU A 147 13.67 13.03 22.03
N SER A 148 12.50 12.95 22.69
CA SER A 148 11.80 14.16 23.14
C SER A 148 12.73 15.04 23.99
N GLY A 149 12.64 16.36 23.85
CA GLY A 149 13.51 17.30 24.59
C GLY A 149 14.97 17.39 24.13
N SER A 150 15.42 16.62 23.13
CA SER A 150 16.82 16.63 22.67
C SER A 150 17.24 17.88 21.86
N GLY A 151 16.44 18.95 21.88
CA GLY A 151 16.74 20.22 21.19
C GLY A 151 16.48 20.26 19.68
N LYS A 152 15.85 19.23 19.07
CA LYS A 152 15.60 19.16 17.61
C LYS A 152 14.84 20.37 17.08
N THR A 153 13.73 20.73 17.73
CA THR A 153 12.90 21.87 17.34
C THR A 153 13.67 23.18 17.48
N THR A 154 14.48 23.33 18.54
CA THR A 154 15.34 24.51 18.71
C THR A 154 16.37 24.62 17.58
N LEU A 155 17.04 23.51 17.23
CA LEU A 155 17.98 23.47 16.11
C LEU A 155 17.28 23.77 14.78
N ALA A 156 16.13 23.14 14.53
CA ALA A 156 15.34 23.33 13.31
C ALA A 156 14.94 24.80 13.10
N LYS A 157 14.40 25.46 14.15
CA LYS A 157 14.04 26.90 14.12
C LYS A 157 15.24 27.80 13.80
N ASN A 158 16.41 27.50 14.37
CA ASN A 158 17.62 28.27 14.11
C ASN A 158 18.15 28.07 12.68
N ILE A 159 18.09 26.84 12.16
CA ILE A 159 18.46 26.55 10.77
C ILE A 159 17.49 27.25 9.81
N GLU A 160 16.18 27.16 10.07
CA GLU A 160 15.13 27.83 9.30
C GLU A 160 15.40 29.32 9.20
N ARG A 161 15.55 30.02 10.34
CA ARG A 161 15.87 31.46 10.37
C ARG A 161 17.10 31.79 9.53
N LYS A 162 18.21 31.08 9.75
CA LYS A 162 19.49 31.35 9.06
C LYS A 162 19.43 31.14 7.56
N LEU A 163 18.70 30.12 7.08
CA LEU A 163 18.57 29.86 5.65
C LEU A 163 17.56 30.79 5.00
N PHE A 164 16.49 31.13 5.71
CA PHE A 164 15.55 32.16 5.27
C PHE A 164 16.25 33.51 5.09
N ASP A 165 17.08 33.93 6.04
CA ASP A 165 17.91 35.15 5.94
C ASP A 165 18.86 35.16 4.73
N LYS A 166 19.23 33.99 4.23
CA LYS A 166 20.07 33.82 3.04
C LYS A 166 19.26 33.70 1.73
N GLY A 167 17.95 33.88 1.79
CA GLY A 167 17.06 33.84 0.62
C GLY A 167 16.66 32.44 0.16
N TYR A 168 16.85 31.41 0.98
CA TYR A 168 16.36 30.07 0.64
C TYR A 168 14.84 29.98 0.86
N ASN A 169 14.15 29.31 -0.06
CA ASN A 169 12.78 28.86 0.16
C ASN A 169 12.83 27.71 1.17
N ILE A 170 12.60 27.99 2.45
CA ILE A 170 12.70 27.02 3.53
C ILE A 170 11.43 26.95 4.37
N TYR A 171 11.10 25.75 4.86
CA TYR A 171 9.97 25.52 5.74
C TYR A 171 10.24 24.43 6.78
N MET A 172 9.90 24.68 8.04
CA MET A 172 9.96 23.69 9.11
C MET A 172 8.61 22.95 9.25
N LEU A 173 8.63 21.63 9.07
CA LEU A 173 7.52 20.74 9.42
C LEU A 173 7.72 20.20 10.83
N ASP A 174 6.81 20.57 11.73
CA ASP A 174 6.84 20.18 13.15
C ASP A 174 5.85 19.04 13.47
N GLY A 175 6.28 18.16 14.39
CA GLY A 175 5.51 17.08 15.03
C GLY A 175 4.08 17.43 15.33
N ASP A 176 3.95 18.48 16.11
CA ASP A 176 2.72 18.83 16.80
C ASP A 176 1.81 19.61 15.86
N ASN A 177 2.38 20.54 15.07
CA ASN A 177 1.62 21.29 14.06
C ASN A 177 0.98 20.39 13.00
N VAL A 178 1.67 19.32 12.58
CA VAL A 178 1.11 18.39 11.60
C VAL A 178 -0.02 17.56 12.23
N ARG A 179 0.06 17.25 13.53
CA ARG A 179 -1.00 16.55 14.27
C ARG A 179 -2.24 17.41 14.48
N ASP A 180 -2.09 18.72 14.62
CA ASP A 180 -3.26 19.61 14.72
C ASP A 180 -4.04 19.72 13.40
N GLY A 181 -3.38 19.49 12.26
CA GLY A 181 -3.98 19.56 10.93
C GLY A 181 -4.05 18.21 10.22
N LEU A 182 -3.08 17.95 9.35
CA LEU A 182 -3.03 16.80 8.43
C LEU A 182 -3.19 15.43 9.13
N ASN A 183 -2.73 15.33 10.38
CA ASN A 183 -2.71 14.10 11.16
C ASN A 183 -3.64 14.15 12.38
N SER A 184 -4.63 15.04 12.39
CA SER A 184 -5.63 15.20 13.47
C SER A 184 -6.48 13.97 13.73
N ASN A 185 -6.62 13.10 12.72
CA ASN A 185 -7.35 11.84 12.85
C ASN A 185 -6.49 10.69 13.43
N LEU A 186 -5.21 10.90 13.70
CA LEU A 186 -4.29 9.85 14.14
C LEU A 186 -4.09 9.88 15.66
N GLY A 187 -4.19 8.70 16.29
CA GLY A 187 -3.86 8.52 17.70
C GLY A 187 -2.34 8.42 17.96
N PHE A 188 -1.99 7.68 19.02
CA PHE A 188 -0.60 7.45 19.44
C PHE A 188 -0.20 5.97 19.38
N SER A 189 -1.00 5.12 18.74
CA SER A 189 -0.67 3.71 18.50
C SER A 189 0.57 3.58 17.60
N GLU A 190 1.18 2.41 17.55
CA GLU A 190 2.33 2.15 16.66
C GLU A 190 1.96 2.37 15.18
N LYS A 191 0.81 1.85 14.73
CA LYS A 191 0.26 2.05 13.38
C LYS A 191 0.02 3.54 13.07
N ASP A 192 -0.54 4.30 14.03
CA ASP A 192 -0.76 5.74 13.85
C ASP A 192 0.56 6.52 13.76
N ARG A 193 1.59 6.09 14.50
CA ARG A 193 2.92 6.71 14.43
C ARG A 193 3.58 6.42 13.08
N GLU A 194 3.49 5.20 12.57
CA GLU A 194 3.99 4.85 11.24
C GLU A 194 3.29 5.67 10.15
N GLU A 195 1.96 5.77 10.18
CA GLU A 195 1.18 6.55 9.20
C GLU A 195 1.47 8.05 9.31
N ASN A 196 1.66 8.57 10.53
CA ASN A 196 2.08 9.94 10.75
C ASN A 196 3.41 10.22 10.03
N ILE A 197 4.42 9.36 10.22
CA ILE A 197 5.73 9.50 9.55
C ILE A 197 5.60 9.38 8.02
N ARG A 198 4.78 8.45 7.51
CA ARG A 198 4.54 8.29 6.07
C ARG A 198 3.93 9.55 5.44
N ARG A 199 2.91 10.14 6.07
CA ARG A 199 2.24 11.37 5.59
C ARG A 199 3.20 12.56 5.59
N ILE A 200 3.97 12.72 6.66
CA ILE A 200 4.99 13.77 6.76
C ILE A 200 6.05 13.60 5.67
N GLY A 201 6.50 12.36 5.43
CA GLY A 201 7.44 12.02 4.35
C GLY A 201 6.96 12.51 3.00
N GLU A 202 5.73 12.16 2.62
CA GLU A 202 5.17 12.59 1.34
C GLU A 202 5.03 14.10 1.24
N VAL A 203 4.58 14.79 2.30
CA VAL A 203 4.49 16.25 2.30
C VAL A 203 5.86 16.90 2.16
N ALA A 204 6.86 16.41 2.90
CA ALA A 204 8.23 16.92 2.79
C ALA A 204 8.79 16.70 1.37
N ALA A 205 8.53 15.54 0.77
CA ALA A 205 8.94 15.23 -0.60
C ALA A 205 8.24 16.15 -1.60
N LEU A 206 6.94 16.42 -1.45
CA LEU A 206 6.19 17.34 -2.32
C LEU A 206 6.75 18.76 -2.25
N PHE A 207 7.05 19.27 -1.05
CA PHE A 207 7.66 20.58 -0.89
C PHE A 207 9.08 20.63 -1.50
N ALA A 208 9.88 19.58 -1.32
CA ALA A 208 11.20 19.49 -1.95
C ALA A 208 11.10 19.47 -3.49
N ARG A 209 10.16 18.71 -4.07
CA ARG A 209 9.86 18.73 -5.51
C ARG A 209 9.39 20.12 -5.97
N ALA A 210 8.68 20.86 -5.12
CA ALA A 210 8.26 22.23 -5.38
C ALA A 210 9.42 23.26 -5.30
N GLY A 211 10.60 22.87 -4.81
CA GLY A 211 11.80 23.70 -4.73
C GLY A 211 12.14 24.20 -3.32
N PHE A 212 11.45 23.73 -2.28
CA PHE A 212 11.72 24.12 -0.89
C PHE A 212 12.80 23.25 -0.25
N VAL A 213 13.57 23.84 0.65
CA VAL A 213 14.29 23.10 1.69
C VAL A 213 13.32 22.86 2.84
N VAL A 214 13.11 21.61 3.23
CA VAL A 214 12.18 21.25 4.29
C VAL A 214 12.96 20.69 5.47
N ILE A 215 12.71 21.19 6.67
CA ILE A 215 13.28 20.62 7.89
C ILE A 215 12.19 19.85 8.62
N THR A 216 12.44 18.57 8.87
CA THR A 216 11.53 17.71 9.65
C THR A 216 12.18 17.41 11.01
N ALA A 217 11.46 17.58 12.12
CA ALA A 217 11.99 17.36 13.47
C ALA A 217 11.09 16.41 14.29
N PHE A 218 11.24 15.10 14.08
CA PHE A 218 10.31 14.10 14.63
C PHE A 218 11.01 13.03 15.48
N ILE A 219 10.25 12.40 16.37
CA ILE A 219 10.65 11.14 17.00
C ILE A 219 10.41 10.03 15.97
N SER A 220 11.42 9.76 15.14
CA SER A 220 11.40 8.67 14.15
C SER A 220 12.51 7.67 14.48
N PRO A 221 12.33 6.80 15.49
CA PRO A 221 13.39 5.93 15.97
C PRO A 221 13.80 4.90 14.92
N PHE A 222 12.84 4.37 14.16
CA PHE A 222 13.10 3.30 13.20
C PHE A 222 13.65 3.83 11.87
N ALA A 223 14.80 3.28 11.46
CA ALA A 223 15.43 3.62 10.20
C ALA A 223 14.59 3.24 8.98
N ASN A 224 13.78 2.20 9.10
CA ASN A 224 12.90 1.74 8.02
C ASN A 224 11.81 2.76 7.70
N ASP A 225 11.26 3.45 8.69
CA ASP A 225 10.22 4.47 8.46
C ASP A 225 10.80 5.66 7.70
N ARG A 226 12.04 6.05 8.02
CA ARG A 226 12.76 7.12 7.31
C ARG A 226 13.07 6.74 5.87
N LYS A 227 13.42 5.48 5.60
CA LYS A 227 13.65 4.97 4.24
C LYS A 227 12.37 4.81 3.42
N LYS A 228 11.23 4.59 4.06
CA LYS A 228 9.93 4.50 3.38
C LYS A 228 9.33 5.88 3.10
N ALA A 229 9.74 6.90 3.86
CA ALA A 229 9.22 8.27 3.81
C ALA A 229 9.96 9.19 2.82
N LEU A 230 11.15 8.80 2.35
CA LEU A 230 12.02 9.54 1.41
C LEU A 230 12.28 8.71 0.17
#